data_AF-A0A2V6BTQ0-F1
#
_entry.id   AF-A0A2V6BTQ0-F1
#
_cell.length_a   1.000
_cell.length_b   1.000
_cell.length_c   1.000
_cell.angle_alpha   90.00
_cell.angle_beta   90.00
_cell.angle_gamma   90.00
#
_symmetry.space_group_name_H-M   'P 1'
#
loop_
_entity.id
_entity.type
_entity.pdbx_description
1 polymer ?
#
loop_
_entity_poly.entity_id
_entity_poly.type
_entity_poly.pdbx_seq_one_letter_code
_entity_poly.pdbx_strand_id
1 'polypeptide(L)'
;MFGPKWWEGDAFVAGESRGKIWRVRLVKTPHGYVGREFLIARLSMLTLDLAISPKGDLYVCCHSGLPDWGTGPTGEGRIFKISYTDPKAPQPVIAWDDGQPEARVAFDKPLDPSVTNAVVGQQIEFGEYVRAADRYEVLKPPYQAVKQQEAAPRGRLTILSAKLDDDNQTLVLTTDRRPQALTYALTIPGVKTKGSKSGGETIDLDYDQSGVAMGLTKNKLFMDSKLVRDFAREAGMDTWEYIWIGWLPYAGVEFAKPFFGPSKYFAEAERKLGNRTGSHFRIITRPNFPYPDVTLRVKSTSPFGLVSAAGRLAMNSVTGQDGKQFADVVLNE
;
A
#
# COMPACT_ATOMS: atom_id res chain seq x y z
N MET A 1 11.77 -20.41 -6.22
CA MET A 1 11.10 -19.13 -5.89
C MET A 1 11.83 -18.52 -4.71
N PHE A 2 12.05 -17.20 -4.71
CA PHE A 2 12.59 -16.46 -3.57
C PHE A 2 11.46 -15.88 -2.71
N GLY A 3 11.60 -15.96 -1.37
CA GLY A 3 10.63 -15.45 -0.41
C GLY A 3 9.46 -16.39 -0.09
N PRO A 4 8.44 -15.90 0.63
CA PRO A 4 7.20 -16.64 0.92
C PRO A 4 6.48 -17.13 -0.33
N LYS A 5 5.78 -18.27 -0.23
CA LYS A 5 5.01 -18.85 -1.35
C LYS A 5 4.03 -17.87 -1.99
N TRP A 6 3.43 -16.99 -1.20
CA TRP A 6 2.45 -16.04 -1.73
C TRP A 6 3.07 -14.94 -2.60
N TRP A 7 4.39 -14.83 -2.71
CA TRP A 7 5.11 -13.96 -3.67
C TRP A 7 5.16 -14.56 -5.09
N GLU A 8 4.64 -15.77 -5.29
CA GLU A 8 4.58 -16.39 -6.60
C GLU A 8 3.89 -15.48 -7.62
N GLY A 9 4.53 -15.29 -8.78
CA GLY A 9 4.05 -14.40 -9.84
C GLY A 9 4.49 -12.94 -9.72
N ASP A 10 5.18 -12.56 -8.63
CA ASP A 10 5.74 -11.22 -8.49
C ASP A 10 6.99 -11.02 -9.35
N ALA A 11 7.13 -9.80 -9.88
CA ALA A 11 8.37 -9.36 -10.49
C ALA A 11 9.34 -8.87 -9.42
N PHE A 12 10.63 -9.07 -9.65
CA PHE A 12 11.69 -8.43 -8.87
C PHE A 12 12.41 -7.44 -9.78
N VAL A 13 12.61 -6.22 -9.30
CA VAL A 13 13.17 -5.11 -10.09
C VAL A 13 14.40 -4.55 -9.39
N ALA A 14 15.50 -4.42 -10.14
CA ALA A 14 16.71 -3.77 -9.69
C ALA A 14 16.65 -2.25 -9.96
N GLY A 15 16.96 -1.46 -8.94
CA GLY A 15 16.99 -0.01 -8.98
C GLY A 15 18.40 0.51 -8.98
N GLU A 16 19.05 0.40 -10.14
CA GLU A 16 20.48 0.68 -10.36
C GLU A 16 20.96 1.92 -9.62
N SER A 17 20.48 3.11 -9.99
CA SER A 17 21.06 4.38 -9.56
C SER A 17 20.98 4.66 -8.06
N ARG A 18 20.20 3.89 -7.29
CA ARG A 18 20.06 4.05 -5.83
C ARG A 18 20.18 2.73 -5.05
N GLY A 19 20.65 1.66 -5.69
CA GLY A 19 20.91 0.37 -5.08
C GLY A 19 19.67 -0.28 -4.45
N LYS A 20 18.52 -0.25 -5.11
CA LYS A 20 17.24 -0.74 -4.55
C LYS A 20 16.82 -2.06 -5.17
N ILE A 21 16.10 -2.87 -4.42
CA ILE A 21 15.38 -4.03 -4.96
C ILE A 21 13.93 -3.92 -4.56
N TRP A 22 13.04 -4.01 -5.54
CA TRP A 22 11.60 -4.05 -5.33
C TRP A 22 11.03 -5.41 -5.68
N ARG A 23 10.03 -5.83 -4.92
CA ARG A 23 9.04 -6.83 -5.33
C ARG A 23 7.84 -6.09 -5.89
N VAL A 24 7.34 -6.47 -7.06
CA VAL A 24 6.19 -5.84 -7.71
C VAL A 24 5.10 -6.88 -7.93
N ARG A 25 3.97 -6.70 -7.24
CA ARG A 25 2.75 -7.49 -7.48
C ARG A 25 2.06 -6.94 -8.72
N LEU A 26 1.90 -7.77 -9.75
CA LEU A 26 1.29 -7.40 -11.03
C LEU A 26 -0.12 -8.00 -11.15
N VAL A 27 -1.07 -7.17 -11.55
CA VAL A 27 -2.44 -7.58 -11.86
C VAL A 27 -2.76 -7.27 -13.31
N LYS A 28 -3.13 -8.30 -14.07
CA LYS A 28 -3.50 -8.15 -15.48
C LYS A 28 -4.85 -7.43 -15.60
N THR A 29 -4.90 -6.47 -16.49
CA THR A 29 -6.10 -5.70 -16.87
C THR A 29 -6.28 -5.77 -18.39
N PRO A 30 -7.44 -5.36 -18.94
CA PRO A 30 -7.62 -5.25 -20.39
C PRO A 30 -6.63 -4.30 -21.08
N HIS A 31 -6.01 -3.38 -20.34
CA HIS A 31 -5.12 -2.34 -20.87
C HIS A 31 -3.64 -2.57 -20.51
N GLY A 32 -3.27 -3.75 -19.98
CA GLY A 32 -1.91 -4.07 -19.57
C GLY A 32 -1.86 -4.59 -18.14
N TYR A 33 -0.90 -4.13 -17.34
CA TYR A 33 -0.74 -4.53 -15.95
C TYR A 33 -0.81 -3.31 -15.02
N VAL A 34 -1.44 -3.50 -13.87
CA VAL A 34 -1.32 -2.59 -12.72
C VAL A 34 -0.34 -3.23 -11.75
N GLY A 35 0.73 -2.52 -11.42
CA GLY A 35 1.73 -2.95 -10.45
C GLY A 35 1.59 -2.22 -9.12
N ARG A 36 1.95 -2.91 -8.04
CA ARG A 36 2.29 -2.28 -6.75
C ARG A 36 3.65 -2.76 -6.30
N GLU A 37 4.56 -1.84 -6.10
CA GLU A 37 5.91 -2.07 -5.64
C GLU A 37 6.00 -2.14 -4.11
N PHE A 38 6.96 -2.94 -3.65
CA PHE A 38 7.32 -3.10 -2.25
C PHE A 38 8.84 -3.15 -2.19
N LEU A 39 9.46 -2.22 -1.48
CA LEU A 39 10.90 -2.24 -1.26
C LEU A 39 11.26 -3.44 -0.39
N ILE A 40 12.20 -4.27 -0.85
CA ILE A 40 12.66 -5.45 -0.10
C ILE A 40 14.16 -5.41 0.24
N ALA A 41 14.93 -4.55 -0.42
CA ALA A 41 16.33 -4.32 -0.05
C ALA A 41 16.84 -2.94 -0.50
N ARG A 42 17.79 -2.40 0.26
CA ARG A 42 18.68 -1.31 -0.14
C ARG A 42 20.13 -1.76 0.06
N LEU A 43 20.93 -1.64 -0.98
CA LEU A 43 22.33 -2.02 -1.03
C LEU A 43 23.19 -0.77 -1.19
N SER A 44 24.43 -0.85 -0.73
CA SER A 44 25.44 0.20 -0.90
C SER A 44 26.16 0.14 -2.26
N MET A 45 25.58 -0.56 -3.25
CA MET A 45 26.12 -0.73 -4.60
C MET A 45 25.01 -0.59 -5.65
N LEU A 46 25.38 -0.26 -6.89
CA LEU A 46 24.44 -0.14 -8.01
C LEU A 46 23.93 -1.53 -8.37
N THR A 47 22.63 -1.76 -8.21
CA THR A 47 22.00 -3.05 -8.51
C THR A 47 21.69 -3.12 -10.02
N LEU A 48 22.42 -3.95 -10.76
CA LEU A 48 22.30 -4.03 -12.22
C LEU A 48 21.24 -5.02 -12.67
N ASP A 49 21.31 -6.23 -12.12
CA ASP A 49 20.45 -7.35 -12.52
C ASP A 49 20.27 -8.32 -11.35
N LEU A 50 19.24 -9.17 -11.45
CA LEU A 50 18.91 -10.14 -10.44
C LEU A 50 18.45 -11.47 -11.06
N ALA A 51 18.72 -12.56 -10.35
CA ALA A 51 18.27 -13.88 -10.75
C ALA A 51 17.88 -14.72 -9.53
N ILE A 52 16.82 -15.51 -9.66
CA ILE A 52 16.42 -16.48 -8.64
C ILE A 52 17.11 -17.81 -8.95
N SER A 53 17.87 -18.33 -8.00
CA SER A 53 18.54 -19.64 -8.14
C SER A 53 17.54 -20.79 -8.05
N PRO A 54 17.89 -22.00 -8.54
CA PRO A 54 17.08 -23.20 -8.35
C PRO A 54 16.79 -23.53 -6.88
N LYS A 55 17.63 -23.05 -5.95
CA LYS A 55 17.46 -23.23 -4.50
C LYS A 55 16.54 -22.18 -3.87
N GLY A 56 16.08 -21.20 -4.63
CA GLY A 56 15.21 -20.12 -4.15
C GLY A 56 15.96 -18.95 -3.52
N ASP A 57 17.26 -18.80 -3.77
CA ASP A 57 18.04 -17.63 -3.34
C ASP A 57 17.98 -16.54 -4.42
N LEU A 58 18.04 -15.27 -4.02
CA LEU A 58 18.14 -14.13 -4.93
C LEU A 58 19.62 -13.74 -5.10
N TYR A 59 20.15 -13.89 -6.31
CA TYR A 59 21.46 -13.40 -6.70
C TYR A 59 21.33 -12.02 -7.31
N VAL A 60 22.15 -11.08 -6.87
CA VAL A 60 22.09 -9.67 -7.30
C VAL A 60 23.46 -9.25 -7.81
N CYS A 61 23.53 -8.96 -9.11
CA CYS A 61 24.70 -8.40 -9.75
C CYS A 61 24.77 -6.91 -9.43
N CYS A 62 25.91 -6.49 -8.89
CA CYS A 62 26.14 -5.13 -8.46
C CYS A 62 27.43 -4.56 -9.06
N HIS A 63 27.47 -3.25 -9.21
CA HIS A 63 28.65 -2.52 -9.66
C HIS A 63 28.99 -1.37 -8.71
N SER A 64 30.28 -1.05 -8.58
CA SER A 64 30.74 0.08 -7.79
C SER A 64 30.73 1.39 -8.59
N GLY A 65 30.92 2.51 -7.90
CA GLY A 65 31.07 3.82 -8.51
C GLY A 65 29.94 4.79 -8.20
N LEU A 66 29.96 5.90 -8.91
CA LEU A 66 28.96 6.94 -8.74
C LEU A 66 27.61 6.47 -9.31
N PRO A 67 26.50 6.95 -8.74
CA PRO A 67 25.17 6.70 -9.28
C PRO A 67 25.07 7.00 -10.78
N ASP A 68 24.22 6.24 -11.47
CA ASP A 68 23.90 6.30 -12.91
C ASP A 68 24.71 5.35 -13.79
N TRP A 69 26.03 5.52 -13.92
CA TRP A 69 26.84 4.71 -14.86
C TRP A 69 27.96 3.90 -14.19
N GLY A 70 28.07 3.98 -12.87
CA GLY A 70 29.19 3.41 -12.12
C GLY A 70 30.53 4.01 -12.53
N THR A 71 31.61 3.25 -12.35
CA THR A 71 32.97 3.61 -12.80
C THR A 71 33.35 2.95 -14.13
N GLY A 72 32.37 2.43 -14.88
CA GLY A 72 32.62 1.71 -16.13
C GLY A 72 33.39 0.39 -15.94
N PRO A 73 34.08 -0.13 -16.97
CA PRO A 73 34.64 -1.49 -16.98
C PRO A 73 35.70 -1.78 -15.90
N THR A 74 36.26 -0.75 -15.28
CA THR A 74 37.28 -0.86 -14.23
C THR A 74 36.67 -0.90 -12.83
N GLY A 75 35.35 -0.75 -12.71
CA GLY A 75 34.66 -0.85 -11.43
C GLY A 75 34.63 -2.26 -10.87
N GLU A 76 34.57 -2.33 -9.54
CA GLU A 76 34.43 -3.60 -8.86
C GLU A 76 32.99 -4.10 -9.00
N GLY A 77 32.83 -5.21 -9.70
CA GLY A 77 31.59 -5.97 -9.73
C GLY A 77 31.48 -6.90 -8.52
N ARG A 78 30.30 -6.98 -7.90
CA ARG A 78 30.00 -7.97 -6.86
C ARG A 78 28.71 -8.70 -7.17
N ILE A 79 28.65 -9.98 -6.82
CA ILE A 79 27.41 -10.74 -6.82
C ILE A 79 27.06 -11.05 -5.37
N PHE A 80 25.95 -10.48 -4.90
CA PHE A 80 25.41 -10.79 -3.58
C PHE A 80 24.42 -11.94 -3.66
N LYS A 81 24.46 -12.81 -2.66
CA LYS A 81 23.45 -13.84 -2.45
C LYS A 81 22.56 -13.43 -1.28
N ILE A 82 21.27 -13.24 -1.54
CA ILE A 82 20.24 -12.98 -0.53
C ILE A 82 19.41 -14.25 -0.37
N SER A 83 19.35 -14.78 0.85
CA SER A 83 18.66 -16.04 1.15
C SER A 83 17.46 -15.79 2.07
N TYR A 84 16.31 -16.42 1.80
CA TYR A 84 15.16 -16.39 2.71
C TYR A 84 15.33 -17.48 3.78
N THR A 85 15.93 -17.12 4.92
CA THR A 85 16.45 -18.08 5.90
C THR A 85 15.51 -18.40 7.06
N ASP A 86 14.59 -17.49 7.42
CA ASP A 86 13.58 -17.73 8.45
C ASP A 86 12.15 -17.72 7.86
N PRO A 87 11.69 -18.87 7.33
CA PRO A 87 10.32 -19.01 6.84
C PRO A 87 9.23 -18.81 7.88
N LYS A 88 9.59 -18.90 9.18
CA LYS A 88 8.64 -18.75 10.29
C LYS A 88 8.45 -17.30 10.71
N ALA A 89 9.37 -16.41 10.33
CA ALA A 89 9.22 -14.98 10.60
C ALA A 89 7.96 -14.41 9.91
N PRO A 90 7.21 -13.50 10.57
CA PRO A 90 6.11 -12.80 9.94
C PRO A 90 6.64 -11.88 8.84
N GLN A 91 6.01 -11.93 7.67
CA GLN A 91 6.33 -11.08 6.53
C GLN A 91 5.21 -10.06 6.33
N PRO A 92 5.55 -8.78 6.10
CA PRO A 92 4.55 -7.77 5.84
C PRO A 92 3.89 -8.04 4.48
N VAL A 93 2.57 -7.94 4.46
CA VAL A 93 1.77 -8.05 3.25
C VAL A 93 1.64 -6.66 2.62
N ILE A 94 1.09 -5.72 3.39
CA ILE A 94 0.80 -4.35 2.95
C ILE A 94 0.58 -3.44 4.16
N ALA A 95 0.98 -2.18 4.02
CA ALA A 95 0.64 -1.09 4.92
C ALA A 95 -0.33 -0.12 4.23
N TRP A 96 -1.30 0.43 4.96
CA TRP A 96 -2.28 1.36 4.42
C TRP A 96 -2.78 2.38 5.46
N ASP A 97 -3.30 3.50 4.95
CA ASP A 97 -4.11 4.45 5.69
C ASP A 97 -5.54 3.92 5.83
N ASP A 98 -5.98 3.60 7.06
CA ASP A 98 -7.36 3.19 7.35
C ASP A 98 -8.23 4.37 7.80
N GLY A 99 -7.88 5.58 7.35
CA GLY A 99 -8.52 6.81 7.74
C GLY A 99 -8.06 7.32 9.10
N GLN A 100 -8.23 8.62 9.36
CA GLN A 100 -7.77 9.23 10.61
C GLN A 100 -8.45 8.63 11.84
N PRO A 101 -7.72 8.27 12.91
CA PRO A 101 -6.26 8.41 13.12
C PRO A 101 -5.44 7.12 12.86
N GLU A 102 -5.96 6.13 12.14
CA GLU A 102 -5.40 4.77 12.09
C GLU A 102 -4.52 4.51 10.85
N ALA A 103 -3.31 3.99 11.04
CA ALA A 103 -2.55 3.28 10.01
C ALA A 103 -2.55 1.79 10.34
N ARG A 104 -2.53 0.93 9.32
CA ARG A 104 -2.53 -0.53 9.51
C ARG A 104 -1.45 -1.20 8.71
N VAL A 105 -0.96 -2.32 9.24
CA VAL A 105 -0.03 -3.20 8.56
C VAL A 105 -0.49 -4.64 8.72
N ALA A 106 -0.76 -5.30 7.61
CA ALA A 106 -1.08 -6.72 7.58
C ALA A 106 0.19 -7.55 7.44
N PHE A 107 0.22 -8.68 8.12
CA PHE A 107 1.29 -9.67 8.10
C PHE A 107 0.76 -11.04 7.71
N ASP A 108 1.64 -11.88 7.15
CA ASP A 108 1.29 -13.23 6.74
C ASP A 108 1.18 -14.24 7.89
N LYS A 109 1.65 -13.87 9.08
CA LYS A 109 1.68 -14.71 10.29
C LYS A 109 1.41 -13.86 11.53
N PRO A 110 0.88 -14.47 12.61
CA PRO A 110 0.65 -13.77 13.87
C PRO A 110 1.94 -13.16 14.47
N LEU A 111 1.83 -11.91 14.87
CA LEU A 111 2.87 -11.16 15.56
C LEU A 111 2.92 -11.51 17.06
N ASP A 112 4.11 -11.40 17.63
CA ASP A 112 4.26 -11.31 19.07
C ASP A 112 3.72 -9.95 19.58
N PRO A 113 2.88 -9.93 20.62
CA PRO A 113 2.34 -8.68 21.17
C PRO A 113 3.40 -7.66 21.61
N SER A 114 4.65 -8.07 21.87
CA SER A 114 5.72 -7.14 22.23
C SER A 114 5.94 -6.02 21.20
N VAL A 115 5.57 -6.25 19.94
CA VAL A 115 5.69 -5.26 18.86
C VAL A 115 4.90 -3.98 19.15
N THR A 116 3.76 -4.05 19.86
CA THR A 116 2.93 -2.86 20.13
C THR A 116 3.66 -1.89 21.04
N ASN A 117 4.35 -2.39 22.06
CA ASN A 117 5.15 -1.55 22.95
C ASN A 117 6.37 -0.98 22.23
N ALA A 118 6.92 -1.71 21.25
CA ALA A 118 8.10 -1.29 20.52
C ALA A 118 7.83 -0.12 19.56
N VAL A 119 6.60 0.05 19.08
CA VAL A 119 6.23 1.12 18.13
C VAL A 119 5.62 2.37 18.79
N VAL A 120 5.06 2.27 20.00
CA VAL A 120 4.47 3.42 20.68
C VAL A 120 5.54 4.48 20.97
N GLY A 121 5.23 5.74 20.65
CA GLY A 121 6.15 6.87 20.77
C GLY A 121 7.13 7.02 19.60
N GLN A 122 7.19 6.06 18.67
CA GLN A 122 8.00 6.22 17.47
C GLN A 122 7.38 7.21 16.48
N GLN A 123 8.23 7.69 15.57
CA GLN A 123 7.88 8.66 14.56
C GLN A 123 7.73 8.00 13.18
N ILE A 124 6.65 8.35 12.49
CA ILE A 124 6.46 8.07 11.06
C ILE A 124 6.88 9.33 10.31
N GLU A 125 7.90 9.21 9.46
CA GLU A 125 8.33 10.30 8.59
C GLU A 125 7.38 10.39 7.39
N PHE A 126 7.05 11.59 6.93
CA PHE A 126 6.21 11.78 5.76
C PHE A 126 6.64 12.96 4.90
N GLY A 127 6.39 12.87 3.59
CA GLY A 127 6.90 13.81 2.59
C GLY A 127 6.65 13.30 1.17
N GLU A 128 6.76 14.18 0.19
CA GLU A 128 6.54 13.84 -1.23
C GLU A 128 7.52 12.74 -1.72
N TYR A 129 8.78 12.83 -1.30
CA TYR A 129 9.85 11.91 -1.68
C TYR A 129 10.33 11.01 -0.53
N VAL A 130 9.55 10.93 0.55
CA VAL A 130 9.82 10.00 1.65
C VAL A 130 9.51 8.58 1.18
N ARG A 131 10.40 7.63 1.45
CA ARG A 131 10.22 6.20 1.18
C ARG A 131 10.72 5.34 2.33
N ALA A 132 10.27 4.09 2.35
CA ALA A 132 10.75 3.10 3.30
C ALA A 132 12.29 3.02 3.28
N ALA A 133 12.89 2.89 4.46
CA ALA A 133 14.33 2.67 4.62
C ALA A 133 15.24 3.76 4.00
N ASP A 134 14.77 5.01 3.83
CA ASP A 134 15.60 6.12 3.30
C ASP A 134 16.92 6.32 4.06
N ARG A 135 16.97 5.99 5.36
CA ARG A 135 18.19 6.05 6.18
C ARG A 135 19.34 5.16 5.68
N TYR A 136 19.05 4.13 4.88
CA TYR A 136 20.06 3.25 4.29
C TYR A 136 20.50 3.68 2.89
N GLU A 137 19.98 4.80 2.39
CA GLU A 137 20.33 5.26 1.07
C GLU A 137 21.66 6.01 1.05
N VAL A 138 22.68 5.31 0.54
CA VAL A 138 24.04 5.85 0.42
C VAL A 138 24.39 6.30 -1.00
N LEU A 139 23.65 5.83 -2.02
CA LEU A 139 23.86 6.15 -3.42
C LEU A 139 22.85 7.19 -3.89
N LYS A 140 23.33 8.43 -4.13
CA LYS A 140 22.52 9.59 -4.48
C LYS A 140 23.07 10.31 -5.72
N PRO A 141 22.39 10.23 -6.87
CA PRO A 141 22.85 10.91 -8.07
C PRO A 141 22.97 12.43 -7.85
N PRO A 142 23.97 13.11 -8.44
CA PRO A 142 24.23 14.53 -8.21
C PRO A 142 23.24 15.47 -8.95
N TYR A 143 22.16 14.92 -9.50
CA TYR A 143 21.19 15.66 -10.31
C TYR A 143 20.42 16.69 -9.52
N GLN A 144 20.09 17.80 -10.17
CA GLN A 144 19.31 18.87 -9.54
C GLN A 144 17.97 18.37 -9.03
N ALA A 145 17.32 17.45 -9.76
CA ALA A 145 16.08 16.81 -9.31
C ALA A 145 16.27 16.04 -8.00
N VAL A 146 17.37 15.31 -7.82
CA VAL A 146 17.67 14.60 -6.57
C VAL A 146 17.91 15.58 -5.43
N LYS A 147 18.66 16.66 -5.67
CA LYS A 147 18.85 17.73 -4.66
C LYS A 147 17.53 18.39 -4.26
N GLN A 148 16.63 18.61 -5.21
CA GLN A 148 15.27 19.12 -4.94
C GLN A 148 14.45 18.13 -4.12
N GLN A 149 14.54 16.83 -4.42
CA GLN A 149 13.88 15.78 -3.64
C GLN A 149 14.36 15.73 -2.19
N GLU A 150 15.66 15.92 -1.96
CA GLU A 150 16.24 15.96 -0.62
C GLU A 150 15.88 17.21 0.16
N ALA A 151 15.78 18.35 -0.53
CA ALA A 151 15.39 19.62 0.06
C ALA A 151 13.87 19.72 0.32
N ALA A 152 13.07 18.79 -0.22
CA ALA A 152 11.63 18.79 -0.05
C ALA A 152 11.25 18.66 1.44
N PRO A 153 10.22 19.37 1.93
CA PRO A 153 9.80 19.31 3.32
C PRO A 153 9.46 17.89 3.79
N ARG A 154 9.94 17.54 4.99
CA ARG A 154 9.66 16.27 5.66
C ARG A 154 9.03 16.55 7.02
N GLY A 155 7.92 15.90 7.30
CA GLY A 155 7.22 15.98 8.58
C GLY A 155 7.33 14.68 9.37
N ARG A 156 6.88 14.72 10.62
CA ARG A 156 6.84 13.54 11.49
C ARG A 156 5.50 13.43 12.20
N LEU A 157 5.03 12.21 12.38
CA LEU A 157 3.83 11.88 13.15
C LEU A 157 4.19 10.91 14.26
N THR A 158 3.65 11.13 15.45
CA THR A 158 3.86 10.23 16.57
C THR A 158 2.87 9.09 16.52
N ILE A 159 3.34 7.87 16.80
CA ILE A 159 2.48 6.72 17.09
C ILE A 159 2.02 6.84 18.54
N LEU A 160 0.75 7.18 18.75
CA LEU A 160 0.14 7.42 20.06
C LEU A 160 -0.22 6.12 20.78
N SER A 161 -0.69 5.13 20.02
CA SER A 161 -1.00 3.81 20.55
C SER A 161 -0.89 2.75 19.45
N ALA A 162 -0.74 1.48 19.86
CA ALA A 162 -0.75 0.36 18.96
C ALA A 162 -1.50 -0.82 19.56
N LYS A 163 -2.19 -1.58 18.71
CA LYS A 163 -2.86 -2.83 19.07
C LYS A 163 -2.70 -3.86 17.95
N LEU A 164 -2.99 -5.11 18.28
CA LEU A 164 -3.06 -6.20 17.32
C LEU A 164 -4.53 -6.57 17.07
N ASP A 165 -4.85 -6.87 15.82
CA ASP A 165 -6.15 -7.34 15.34
C ASP A 165 -5.97 -8.57 14.43
N ASP A 166 -7.07 -9.16 13.99
CA ASP A 166 -7.10 -10.27 13.02
C ASP A 166 -6.23 -11.46 13.46
N ASP A 167 -6.42 -11.93 14.70
CA ASP A 167 -5.61 -12.97 15.33
C ASP A 167 -4.10 -12.65 15.32
N ASN A 168 -3.78 -11.42 15.67
CA ASN A 168 -2.43 -10.85 15.70
C ASN A 168 -1.76 -10.73 14.32
N GLN A 169 -2.49 -10.82 13.21
CA GLN A 169 -1.92 -10.61 11.87
C GLN A 169 -2.00 -9.17 11.38
N THR A 170 -2.72 -8.28 12.08
CA THR A 170 -2.80 -6.87 11.70
C THR A 170 -2.30 -6.00 12.86
N LEU A 171 -1.26 -5.21 12.61
CA LEU A 171 -0.82 -4.15 13.51
C LEU A 171 -1.61 -2.88 13.19
N VAL A 172 -2.34 -2.38 14.18
CA VAL A 172 -3.12 -1.14 14.09
C VAL A 172 -2.43 -0.06 14.90
N LEU A 173 -2.09 1.04 14.25
CA LEU A 173 -1.38 2.19 14.82
C LEU A 173 -2.32 3.37 14.89
N THR A 174 -2.52 3.95 16.07
CA THR A 174 -3.14 5.27 16.21
C THR A 174 -2.05 6.32 16.14
N THR A 175 -2.17 7.29 15.24
CA THR A 175 -1.17 8.34 15.05
C THR A 175 -1.72 9.72 15.37
N ASP A 176 -0.84 10.71 15.46
CA ASP A 176 -1.21 12.12 15.27
C ASP A 176 -2.01 12.31 13.96
N ARG A 177 -2.77 13.41 13.88
CA ARG A 177 -3.55 13.73 12.68
C ARG A 177 -2.62 13.83 11.47
N ARG A 178 -2.83 12.99 10.43
CA ARG A 178 -2.08 13.13 9.17
C ARG A 178 -2.59 14.34 8.38
N PRO A 179 -1.72 15.31 8.03
CA PRO A 179 -2.18 16.59 7.50
C PRO A 179 -2.33 16.63 5.98
N GLN A 180 -1.69 15.72 5.23
CA GLN A 180 -1.50 15.84 3.78
C GLN A 180 -1.58 14.48 3.09
N ALA A 181 -1.94 14.45 1.80
CA ALA A 181 -1.93 13.22 0.99
C ALA A 181 -0.52 12.98 0.42
N LEU A 182 0.35 12.39 1.24
CA LEU A 182 1.76 12.13 0.92
C LEU A 182 2.13 10.67 1.19
N THR A 183 3.40 10.33 0.95
CA THR A 183 3.97 9.04 1.37
C THR A 183 4.46 9.12 2.81
N TYR A 184 4.30 8.02 3.53
CA TYR A 184 4.64 7.82 4.94
C TYR A 184 5.61 6.64 5.07
N ALA A 185 6.81 6.88 5.60
CA ALA A 185 7.78 5.84 5.90
C ALA A 185 7.60 5.36 7.35
N LEU A 186 7.37 4.06 7.50
CA LEU A 186 7.11 3.38 8.76
C LEU A 186 8.21 2.36 9.05
N THR A 187 8.83 2.48 10.22
CA THR A 187 9.79 1.50 10.74
C THR A 187 9.17 0.76 11.92
N ILE A 188 9.15 -0.57 11.86
CA ILE A 188 8.58 -1.46 12.87
C ILE A 188 9.70 -2.35 13.43
N PRO A 189 10.24 -2.06 14.63
CA PRO A 189 11.23 -2.91 15.26
C PRO A 189 10.59 -4.12 15.95
N GLY A 190 11.40 -5.15 16.17
CA GLY A 190 11.02 -6.29 17.00
C GLY A 190 9.92 -7.18 16.39
N VAL A 191 9.78 -7.18 15.07
CA VAL A 191 8.83 -8.06 14.38
C VAL A 191 9.29 -9.51 14.51
N LYS A 192 8.44 -10.31 15.15
CA LYS A 192 8.68 -11.74 15.36
C LYS A 192 7.37 -12.48 15.57
N THR A 193 7.43 -13.79 15.38
CA THR A 193 6.29 -14.68 15.66
C THR A 193 6.08 -14.80 17.16
N LYS A 194 4.81 -14.92 17.58
CA LYS A 194 4.41 -15.10 18.98
C LYS A 194 5.21 -16.21 19.66
N GLY A 195 5.81 -15.90 20.81
CA GLY A 195 6.60 -16.85 21.60
C GLY A 195 8.01 -17.12 21.07
N SER A 196 8.45 -16.41 20.01
CA SER A 196 9.84 -16.47 19.56
C SER A 196 10.78 -15.88 20.62
N LYS A 197 11.87 -16.61 20.89
CA LYS A 197 12.98 -16.15 21.75
C LYS A 197 13.95 -15.21 21.02
N SER A 198 13.82 -15.02 19.71
CA SER A 198 14.63 -14.07 18.97
C SER A 198 14.31 -12.63 19.38
N GLY A 199 15.27 -11.71 19.17
CA GLY A 199 15.06 -10.28 19.36
C GLY A 199 14.00 -9.67 18.42
N GLY A 200 13.65 -10.39 17.35
CA GLY A 200 12.82 -9.89 16.26
C GLY A 200 13.62 -9.01 15.29
N GLU A 201 13.05 -8.81 14.11
CA GLU A 201 13.66 -8.04 13.04
C GLU A 201 13.06 -6.63 12.96
N THR A 202 13.81 -5.70 12.39
CA THR A 202 13.28 -4.37 12.05
C THR A 202 12.81 -4.37 10.61
N ILE A 203 11.57 -3.95 10.40
CA ILE A 203 10.92 -3.93 9.08
C ILE A 203 10.62 -2.49 8.69
N ASP A 204 11.02 -2.12 7.47
CA ASP A 204 10.71 -0.83 6.87
C ASP A 204 9.65 -1.00 5.79
N LEU A 205 8.61 -0.17 5.88
CA LEU A 205 7.49 -0.13 4.97
C LEU A 205 7.19 1.32 4.63
N ASP A 206 6.52 1.54 3.51
CA ASP A 206 5.85 2.78 3.25
C ASP A 206 4.39 2.53 2.87
N TYR A 207 3.60 3.58 3.06
CA TYR A 207 2.22 3.63 2.63
C TYR A 207 1.88 5.07 2.25
N ASP A 208 0.79 5.23 1.53
CA ASP A 208 0.22 6.51 1.18
C ASP A 208 -1.30 6.48 1.46
N GLN A 209 -2.01 7.51 1.00
CA GLN A 209 -3.47 7.59 1.11
C GLN A 209 -4.17 7.02 -0.12
N SER A 210 -3.47 6.24 -0.95
CA SER A 210 -4.09 5.54 -2.08
C SER A 210 -5.02 4.42 -1.58
N GLY A 211 -5.85 3.93 -2.50
CA GLY A 211 -6.86 2.91 -2.22
C GLY A 211 -8.27 3.49 -2.11
N VAL A 212 -9.17 2.67 -1.57
CA VAL A 212 -10.59 2.99 -1.47
C VAL A 212 -11.14 2.58 -0.12
N ALA A 213 -12.02 3.40 0.44
CA ALA A 213 -12.91 2.96 1.50
C ALA A 213 -14.12 2.26 0.88
N MET A 214 -14.44 1.08 1.38
CA MET A 214 -15.60 0.28 0.99
C MET A 214 -16.59 0.18 2.13
N GLY A 215 -17.87 0.42 1.84
CA GLY A 215 -18.98 0.22 2.76
C GLY A 215 -19.99 -0.78 2.19
N LEU A 216 -20.48 -1.69 3.03
CA LEU A 216 -21.58 -2.61 2.74
C LEU A 216 -22.83 -2.18 3.52
N THR A 217 -23.96 -1.99 2.83
CA THR A 217 -25.23 -1.56 3.43
C THR A 217 -26.38 -2.54 3.17
N LYS A 218 -27.33 -2.62 4.11
CA LYS A 218 -28.55 -3.43 4.06
C LYS A 218 -29.70 -2.47 3.71
N ASN A 219 -30.09 -2.38 2.43
CA ASN A 219 -31.20 -1.55 1.94
C ASN A 219 -31.22 -0.05 2.36
N LYS A 220 -31.08 0.83 1.36
CA LYS A 220 -31.04 2.30 1.48
C LYS A 220 -29.89 2.85 2.35
N LEU A 221 -29.77 4.17 2.32
CA LEU A 221 -28.55 4.97 2.23
C LEU A 221 -27.99 5.46 3.59
N PHE A 222 -26.69 5.18 3.84
CA PHE A 222 -25.69 6.09 4.47
C PHE A 222 -25.46 6.03 6.01
N MET A 223 -24.36 6.60 6.52
CA MET A 223 -22.99 6.12 6.92
C MET A 223 -22.73 5.40 8.27
N ASP A 224 -21.62 4.68 8.53
CA ASP A 224 -21.14 4.43 9.93
C ASP A 224 -19.60 4.30 10.09
N SER A 225 -18.84 5.30 9.60
CA SER A 225 -17.38 5.50 9.83
C SER A 225 -17.11 6.95 10.22
N LYS A 226 -16.17 7.23 11.14
CA LYS A 226 -15.89 8.60 11.62
C LYS A 226 -15.37 9.56 10.53
N LEU A 227 -14.47 9.08 9.65
CA LEU A 227 -13.98 9.85 8.49
C LEU A 227 -15.11 10.23 7.53
N VAL A 228 -16.14 9.41 7.56
CA VAL A 228 -17.35 9.48 6.77
C VAL A 228 -18.45 10.30 7.48
N ARG A 229 -18.51 10.29 8.83
CA ARG A 229 -19.39 11.13 9.66
C ARG A 229 -18.97 12.60 9.60
N ASP A 230 -17.67 12.88 9.67
CA ASP A 230 -17.17 14.25 9.60
C ASP A 230 -17.44 14.86 8.21
N PHE A 231 -17.27 14.06 7.16
CA PHE A 231 -17.67 14.44 5.80
C PHE A 231 -19.20 14.57 5.65
N ALA A 232 -19.98 13.65 6.22
CA ALA A 232 -21.44 13.69 6.23
C ALA A 232 -21.99 14.89 7.03
N ARG A 233 -21.30 15.37 8.07
CA ARG A 233 -21.69 16.54 8.86
C ARG A 233 -21.43 17.85 8.13
N GLU A 234 -20.31 17.97 7.42
CA GLU A 234 -20.03 19.11 6.52
C GLU A 234 -21.01 19.16 5.32
N ALA A 235 -21.59 18.02 4.95
CA ALA A 235 -22.60 17.88 3.89
C ALA A 235 -24.07 17.70 4.38
N GLY A 236 -24.33 17.68 5.69
CA GLY A 236 -25.67 17.61 6.33
C GLY A 236 -26.43 16.26 6.38
N MET A 237 -25.82 15.12 6.77
CA MET A 237 -26.43 13.77 6.71
C MET A 237 -26.20 12.84 7.95
N ASP A 238 -27.11 11.85 8.22
CA ASP A 238 -27.19 10.94 9.40
C ASP A 238 -26.63 9.48 9.23
N THR A 239 -26.39 8.73 10.34
CA THR A 239 -25.34 7.67 10.44
C THR A 239 -25.69 6.26 11.00
N TRP A 240 -26.82 5.60 10.69
CA TRP A 240 -27.22 4.33 11.38
C TRP A 240 -27.47 3.08 10.48
N GLU A 241 -27.02 3.03 9.22
CA GLU A 241 -27.45 2.00 8.24
C GLU A 241 -26.34 1.01 7.72
N TYR A 242 -25.23 0.74 8.44
CA TYR A 242 -24.07 -0.01 7.89
C TYR A 242 -23.91 -1.43 8.44
N ILE A 243 -23.47 -2.36 7.57
CA ILE A 243 -23.11 -3.74 7.94
C ILE A 243 -21.58 -3.88 8.08
N TRP A 244 -20.81 -3.17 7.26
CA TRP A 244 -19.34 -3.20 7.30
C TRP A 244 -18.74 -1.99 6.60
N ILE A 245 -17.59 -1.53 7.09
CA ILE A 245 -16.72 -0.57 6.43
C ILE A 245 -15.27 -1.09 6.54
N GLY A 246 -14.51 -0.96 5.46
CA GLY A 246 -13.09 -1.25 5.44
C GLY A 246 -12.38 -0.57 4.27
N TRP A 247 -11.12 -0.92 4.07
CA TRP A 247 -10.25 -0.38 3.03
C TRP A 247 -9.83 -1.48 2.06
N LEU A 248 -9.77 -1.15 0.77
CA LEU A 248 -9.14 -1.98 -0.25
C LEU A 248 -8.07 -1.20 -1.01
N PRO A 249 -7.01 -1.87 -1.50
CA PRO A 249 -5.98 -1.22 -2.33
C PRO A 249 -6.53 -0.70 -3.66
N TYR A 250 -7.64 -1.28 -4.16
CA TYR A 250 -8.28 -0.88 -5.41
C TYR A 250 -9.80 -1.01 -5.32
N ALA A 251 -10.52 -0.20 -6.11
CA ALA A 251 -11.98 -0.15 -6.15
C ALA A 251 -12.65 -1.47 -6.52
N GLY A 252 -12.07 -2.21 -7.47
CA GLY A 252 -12.60 -3.52 -7.84
C GLY A 252 -12.02 -4.61 -6.95
N VAL A 253 -12.89 -5.36 -6.28
CA VAL A 253 -12.48 -6.46 -5.40
C VAL A 253 -11.59 -7.46 -6.15
N GLU A 254 -11.95 -7.80 -7.40
CA GLU A 254 -11.11 -8.69 -8.24
C GLU A 254 -9.72 -8.11 -8.55
N PHE A 255 -9.58 -6.78 -8.63
CA PHE A 255 -8.26 -6.14 -8.78
C PHE A 255 -7.51 -6.06 -7.45
N ALA A 256 -8.23 -5.99 -6.34
CA ALA A 256 -7.65 -5.89 -5.01
C ALA A 256 -7.15 -7.25 -4.49
N LYS A 257 -7.85 -8.34 -4.82
CA LYS A 257 -7.56 -9.72 -4.37
C LYS A 257 -6.11 -10.15 -4.53
N PRO A 258 -5.43 -9.91 -5.67
CA PRO A 258 -4.04 -10.31 -5.82
C PRO A 258 -3.08 -9.65 -4.82
N PHE A 259 -3.46 -8.50 -4.23
CA PHE A 259 -2.67 -7.78 -3.24
C PHE A 259 -2.98 -8.20 -1.79
N PHE A 260 -4.01 -9.01 -1.56
CA PHE A 260 -4.45 -9.42 -0.22
C PHE A 260 -3.44 -10.33 0.48
N GLY A 261 -2.68 -11.09 -0.31
CA GLY A 261 -1.81 -12.13 0.22
C GLY A 261 -2.57 -13.05 1.19
N PRO A 262 -1.89 -13.60 2.20
CA PRO A 262 -2.50 -14.43 3.24
C PRO A 262 -3.03 -13.62 4.44
N SER A 263 -3.41 -12.34 4.25
CA SER A 263 -3.93 -11.49 5.31
C SER A 263 -5.34 -11.91 5.75
N LYS A 264 -5.57 -12.04 7.06
CA LYS A 264 -6.91 -12.27 7.63
C LYS A 264 -7.85 -11.08 7.44
N TYR A 265 -7.36 -9.85 7.55
CA TYR A 265 -8.13 -8.64 7.27
C TYR A 265 -8.80 -8.71 5.90
N PHE A 266 -8.00 -9.02 4.87
CA PHE A 266 -8.48 -9.07 3.50
C PHE A 266 -9.29 -10.33 3.19
N ALA A 267 -9.00 -11.46 3.83
CA ALA A 267 -9.85 -12.65 3.74
C ALA A 267 -11.26 -12.37 4.28
N GLU A 268 -11.37 -11.64 5.39
CA GLU A 268 -12.65 -11.23 5.96
C GLU A 268 -13.35 -10.18 5.08
N ALA A 269 -12.61 -9.22 4.53
CA ALA A 269 -13.14 -8.27 3.55
C ALA A 269 -13.71 -9.00 2.32
N GLU A 270 -12.97 -9.93 1.72
CA GLU A 270 -13.43 -10.74 0.59
C GLU A 270 -14.70 -11.54 0.94
N ARG A 271 -14.73 -12.19 2.10
CA ARG A 271 -15.90 -12.95 2.56
C ARG A 271 -17.13 -12.06 2.73
N LYS A 272 -16.97 -10.83 3.22
CA LYS A 272 -18.08 -9.86 3.37
C LYS A 272 -18.54 -9.30 2.03
N LEU A 273 -17.61 -9.11 1.09
CA LEU A 273 -17.86 -8.58 -0.25
C LEU A 273 -18.39 -9.63 -1.24
N GLY A 274 -18.21 -10.93 -0.95
CA GLY A 274 -18.77 -12.02 -1.75
C GLY A 274 -20.29 -11.98 -1.84
N ASN A 275 -20.84 -12.53 -2.94
CA ASN A 275 -22.25 -12.47 -3.37
C ASN A 275 -23.28 -12.49 -2.23
N ARG A 276 -23.70 -11.31 -1.79
CA ARG A 276 -24.88 -11.11 -0.94
C ARG A 276 -25.99 -10.49 -1.78
N THR A 277 -27.01 -11.29 -2.08
CA THR A 277 -28.24 -10.79 -2.69
C THR A 277 -28.88 -9.73 -1.79
N GLY A 278 -29.21 -8.56 -2.33
CA GLY A 278 -29.88 -7.48 -1.60
C GLY A 278 -28.97 -6.56 -0.78
N SER A 279 -27.66 -6.55 -1.00
CA SER A 279 -26.73 -5.58 -0.40
C SER A 279 -26.25 -4.56 -1.44
N HIS A 280 -26.04 -3.32 -1.01
CA HIS A 280 -25.41 -2.28 -1.83
C HIS A 280 -23.98 -2.05 -1.37
N PHE A 281 -23.09 -1.80 -2.35
CA PHE A 281 -21.71 -1.41 -2.09
C PHE A 281 -21.57 0.09 -2.31
N ARG A 282 -20.86 0.74 -1.40
CA ARG A 282 -20.38 2.10 -1.58
C ARG A 282 -18.87 2.09 -1.61
N ILE A 283 -18.31 2.71 -2.64
CA ILE A 283 -16.87 2.90 -2.79
C ILE A 283 -16.60 4.39 -2.70
N ILE A 284 -15.68 4.77 -1.82
CA ILE A 284 -15.24 6.15 -1.63
C ILE A 284 -13.74 6.17 -1.90
N THR A 285 -13.33 7.07 -2.77
CA THR A 285 -11.92 7.23 -3.14
C THR A 285 -11.60 8.70 -3.36
N ARG A 286 -10.33 9.05 -3.18
CA ARG A 286 -9.76 10.37 -3.45
C ARG A 286 -8.71 10.20 -4.54
N PRO A 287 -9.11 10.13 -5.81
CA PRO A 287 -8.15 9.96 -6.89
C PRO A 287 -7.26 11.20 -6.97
N ASN A 288 -5.95 10.99 -7.12
CA ASN A 288 -5.01 12.03 -7.46
C ASN A 288 -4.78 11.99 -8.97
N PHE A 289 -5.01 13.09 -9.66
CA PHE A 289 -4.91 13.14 -11.12
C PHE A 289 -3.68 13.94 -11.54
N PRO A 290 -2.95 13.49 -12.58
CA PRO A 290 -1.76 14.20 -13.06
C PRO A 290 -2.11 15.48 -13.84
N TYR A 291 -3.39 15.68 -14.20
CA TYR A 291 -3.87 16.82 -14.98
C TYR A 291 -5.17 17.36 -14.37
N PRO A 292 -5.44 18.67 -14.50
CA PRO A 292 -6.65 19.30 -13.96
C PRO A 292 -7.92 18.89 -14.72
N ASP A 293 -7.80 18.63 -16.03
CA ASP A 293 -8.92 18.23 -16.89
C ASP A 293 -8.86 16.72 -17.15
N VAL A 294 -9.69 15.97 -16.43
CA VAL A 294 -9.71 14.51 -16.50
C VAL A 294 -11.13 14.00 -16.58
N THR A 295 -11.36 13.10 -17.53
CA THR A 295 -12.60 12.32 -17.59
C THR A 295 -12.39 10.99 -16.87
N LEU A 296 -13.06 10.82 -15.74
CA LEU A 296 -13.10 9.55 -15.02
C LEU A 296 -14.24 8.68 -15.59
N ARG A 297 -13.88 7.62 -16.31
CA ARG A 297 -14.83 6.58 -16.72
C ARG A 297 -14.86 5.46 -15.67
N VAL A 298 -16.00 5.26 -15.03
CA VAL A 298 -16.25 4.10 -14.16
C VAL A 298 -17.04 3.06 -14.94
N LYS A 299 -16.68 1.79 -14.82
CA LYS A 299 -17.39 0.65 -15.44
C LYS A 299 -17.79 -0.38 -14.38
N SER A 300 -18.95 -0.99 -14.56
CA SER A 300 -19.47 -2.05 -13.71
C SER A 300 -20.30 -3.06 -14.52
N THR A 301 -20.46 -4.27 -14.01
CA THR A 301 -21.42 -5.25 -14.56
C THR A 301 -22.84 -5.00 -14.07
N SER A 302 -23.02 -4.18 -13.03
CA SER A 302 -24.31 -3.84 -12.42
C SER A 302 -24.56 -2.33 -12.43
N PRO A 303 -25.82 -1.87 -12.47
CA PRO A 303 -26.13 -0.44 -12.42
C PRO A 303 -25.56 0.23 -11.17
N PHE A 304 -25.10 1.48 -11.31
CA PHE A 304 -24.51 2.23 -10.21
C PHE A 304 -24.77 3.74 -10.35
N GLY A 305 -24.53 4.48 -9.27
CA GLY A 305 -24.51 5.94 -9.27
C GLY A 305 -23.16 6.47 -8.83
N LEU A 306 -22.75 7.61 -9.37
CA LEU A 306 -21.57 8.36 -8.96
C LEU A 306 -22.01 9.66 -8.32
N VAL A 307 -21.39 10.01 -7.19
CA VAL A 307 -21.65 11.24 -6.46
C VAL A 307 -20.32 11.89 -6.11
N SER A 308 -20.13 13.14 -6.51
CA SER A 308 -18.96 13.93 -6.09
C SER A 308 -19.10 14.36 -4.63
N ALA A 309 -17.97 14.55 -3.95
CA ALA A 309 -17.90 14.92 -2.54
C ALA A 309 -18.76 16.16 -2.21
N ALA A 310 -18.81 17.15 -3.11
CA ALA A 310 -19.60 18.36 -2.94
C ALA A 310 -21.11 18.19 -3.23
N GLY A 311 -21.58 16.98 -3.55
CA GLY A 311 -22.97 16.70 -3.95
C GLY A 311 -23.39 17.32 -5.29
N ARG A 312 -22.50 18.06 -5.95
CA ARG A 312 -22.77 18.84 -7.18
C ARG A 312 -22.94 17.98 -8.43
N LEU A 313 -22.42 16.76 -8.42
CA LEU A 313 -22.47 15.86 -9.56
C LEU A 313 -23.00 14.51 -9.09
N ALA A 314 -24.24 14.21 -9.46
CA ALA A 314 -24.87 12.92 -9.27
C ALA A 314 -25.25 12.39 -10.67
N MET A 315 -24.72 11.23 -11.05
CA MET A 315 -25.08 10.60 -12.32
C MET A 315 -25.29 9.10 -12.14
N ASN A 316 -26.27 8.58 -12.85
CA ASN A 316 -26.51 7.14 -12.94
C ASN A 316 -25.73 6.58 -14.12
N SER A 317 -25.32 5.32 -13.99
CA SER A 317 -24.70 4.60 -15.08
C SER A 317 -25.66 4.41 -16.25
N VAL A 318 -25.10 4.41 -17.46
CA VAL A 318 -25.79 4.06 -18.69
C VAL A 318 -25.23 2.73 -19.22
N THR A 319 -26.04 2.02 -20.01
CA THR A 319 -25.64 0.74 -20.61
C THR A 319 -24.83 1.03 -21.88
N GLY A 320 -23.59 0.56 -21.93
CA GLY A 320 -22.72 0.62 -23.10
C GLY A 320 -23.05 -0.44 -24.15
N GLN A 321 -22.44 -0.28 -25.33
CA GLN A 321 -22.56 -1.25 -26.43
C GLN A 321 -22.01 -2.64 -26.07
N ASP A 322 -21.10 -2.71 -25.09
CA ASP A 322 -20.56 -3.96 -24.54
C ASP A 322 -21.49 -4.62 -23.50
N GLY A 323 -22.70 -4.09 -23.31
CA GLY A 323 -23.67 -4.54 -22.32
C GLY A 323 -23.31 -4.20 -20.87
N LYS A 324 -22.17 -3.53 -20.64
CA LYS A 324 -21.71 -3.12 -19.31
C LYS A 324 -22.24 -1.75 -18.95
N GLN A 325 -22.37 -1.50 -17.66
CA GLN A 325 -22.74 -0.19 -17.13
C GLN A 325 -21.52 0.70 -17.10
N PHE A 326 -21.65 1.96 -17.50
CA PHE A 326 -20.58 2.96 -17.35
C PHE A 326 -21.14 4.35 -17.04
N ALA A 327 -20.29 5.20 -16.48
CA ALA A 327 -20.57 6.62 -16.27
C ALA A 327 -19.26 7.40 -16.43
N ASP A 328 -19.35 8.56 -17.07
CA ASP A 328 -18.22 9.45 -17.32
C ASP A 328 -18.38 10.71 -16.49
N VAL A 329 -17.44 10.95 -15.58
CA VAL A 329 -17.40 12.18 -14.80
C VAL A 329 -16.28 13.03 -15.37
N VAL A 330 -16.65 14.17 -15.95
CA VAL A 330 -15.69 15.21 -16.29
C VAL A 330 -15.37 15.97 -15.00
N LEU A 331 -14.12 15.89 -14.58
CA LEU A 331 -13.58 16.66 -13.46
C LEU A 331 -12.80 17.81 -14.09
N ASN A 332 -13.33 19.02 -13.94
CA ASN A 332 -12.67 20.28 -14.25
C ASN A 332 -12.35 20.94 -12.91
N GLU A 333 -11.16 21.52 -12.76
CA GLU A 333 -10.81 22.35 -11.60
C GLU A 333 -11.63 23.65 -11.52
#